data_AF-A0AAD3H6B2-F1
#
_entry.id   AF-A0AAD3H6B2-F1
#
_cell.length_a   1.000
_cell.length_b   1.000
_cell.length_c   1.000
_cell.angle_alpha   90.00
_cell.angle_beta   90.00
_cell.angle_gamma   90.00
#
_symmetry.space_group_name_H-M   'P 1'
#
loop_
_entity.id
_entity.type
_entity.pdbx_description
1 polymer ?
#
loop_
_entity_poly.entity_id
_entity_poly.type
_entity_poly.pdbx_seq_one_letter_code
_entity_poly.pdbx_strand_id
1 'polypeptide(L)'
;MTNPSTVSAFHTGPSIPLQHTKGRKISTIDSASFFDTSNSLQQNRQSAVLLMSSIGQEPEKNNPVKSILKKLPPPPEDQLSIMGDFGCLFLYSFLDHFVNKLYDKWMNSPETIDFLSPKSAIESSYAAKLEFSTNILQGDLVSSSLPVWFDASAAAPFGNVPLNSALPLEHHITYAPAISTAGMASVLLCSAWFVSGYFTGAFRFKNTMECSPSKAIVVTGKTWILSSLIMLAIAWGSDSVIGCVDCLHKSVGITKADADYIFDSLSVLLLWRYILSSFFGYDDSDADNSQ
;
A
#
# COMPACT_ATOMS: atom_id res chain seq x y z
N MET A 1 -7.27 -32.67 52.57
CA MET A 1 -6.02 -31.90 52.79
C MET A 1 -6.09 -30.68 51.90
N THR A 2 -6.35 -29.54 52.53
CA THR A 2 -6.55 -28.22 51.94
C THR A 2 -5.21 -27.56 51.67
N ASN A 3 -4.98 -27.06 50.45
CA ASN A 3 -3.96 -26.06 50.20
C ASN A 3 -4.55 -24.87 49.42
N PRO A 4 -4.19 -23.63 49.78
CA PRO A 4 -4.92 -22.44 49.37
C PRO A 4 -4.31 -21.75 48.15
N SER A 5 -5.22 -21.09 47.45
CA SER A 5 -5.10 -19.95 46.54
C SER A 5 -3.84 -19.09 46.68
N THR A 6 -3.08 -18.95 45.59
CA THR A 6 -2.19 -17.79 45.35
C THR A 6 -2.81 -16.88 44.30
N VAL A 7 -3.29 -15.74 44.80
CA VAL A 7 -3.71 -14.55 44.05
C VAL A 7 -2.44 -13.85 43.55
N SER A 8 -2.31 -13.67 42.23
CA SER A 8 -1.28 -12.80 41.64
C SER A 8 -1.89 -11.43 41.38
N ALA A 9 -1.44 -10.44 42.14
CA ALA A 9 -1.79 -9.04 41.99
C ALA A 9 -0.94 -8.42 40.87
N PHE A 10 -1.59 -7.94 39.81
CA PHE A 10 -0.93 -7.08 38.83
C PHE A 10 -0.73 -5.68 39.43
N HIS A 11 0.53 -5.33 39.63
CA HIS A 11 0.98 -4.00 40.01
C HIS A 11 0.70 -3.00 38.86
N THR A 12 -0.11 -1.99 39.13
CA THR A 12 -0.18 -0.76 38.33
C THR A 12 1.13 0.02 38.50
N GLY A 13 1.90 0.16 37.43
CA GLY A 13 3.12 0.96 37.41
C GLY A 13 2.87 2.47 37.56
N PRO A 14 3.87 3.25 37.99
CA PRO A 14 3.74 4.68 38.23
C PRO A 14 3.57 5.46 36.91
N SER A 15 2.52 6.27 36.85
CA SER A 15 2.29 7.28 35.82
C SER A 15 3.36 8.37 35.89
N ILE A 16 4.18 8.46 34.84
CA ILE A 16 5.16 9.53 34.65
C ILE A 16 4.41 10.79 34.17
N PRO A 17 4.49 11.93 34.87
CA PRO A 17 3.90 13.17 34.39
C PRO A 17 4.73 13.72 33.21
N LEU A 18 4.07 13.84 32.06
CA LEU A 18 4.58 14.51 30.86
C LEU A 18 4.87 15.99 31.23
N GLN A 19 6.15 16.31 31.39
CA GLN A 19 6.61 17.68 31.51
C GLN A 19 6.47 18.39 30.16
N HIS A 20 5.70 19.46 30.19
CA HIS A 20 5.48 20.41 29.11
C HIS A 20 6.76 21.26 28.92
N THR A 21 7.67 20.85 28.03
CA THR A 21 8.86 21.63 27.69
C THR A 21 8.49 22.77 26.74
N LYS A 22 8.34 23.92 27.38
CA LYS A 22 8.16 25.25 26.81
C LYS A 22 9.43 25.69 26.07
N GLY A 23 9.29 25.97 24.77
CA GLY A 23 10.04 26.97 23.99
C GLY A 23 11.57 26.91 24.02
N ARG A 24 12.17 26.37 22.96
CA ARG A 24 13.54 26.71 22.56
C ARG A 24 13.50 27.52 21.27
N LYS A 25 13.62 28.85 21.40
CA LYS A 25 13.98 29.75 20.30
C LYS A 25 15.35 29.31 19.79
N ILE A 26 15.39 28.76 18.59
CA ILE A 26 16.65 28.56 17.85
C ILE A 26 16.97 29.91 17.22
N SER A 27 18.06 30.49 17.71
CA SER A 27 18.68 31.70 17.20
C SER A 27 19.13 31.50 15.77
N THR A 28 18.69 32.41 14.91
CA THR A 28 19.23 32.78 13.61
C THR A 28 20.75 32.78 13.63
N ILE A 29 21.36 31.96 12.79
CA ILE A 29 22.76 32.11 12.38
C ILE A 29 22.73 32.88 11.07
N ASP A 30 22.98 34.19 11.17
CA ASP A 30 23.29 35.05 10.05
C ASP A 30 24.57 34.54 9.38
N SER A 31 24.41 33.84 8.25
CA SER A 31 25.52 33.50 7.37
C SER A 31 25.61 34.58 6.31
N ALA A 32 26.62 35.43 6.49
CA ALA A 32 26.95 36.56 5.66
C ALA A 32 27.10 36.20 4.18
N SER A 33 26.45 37.03 3.36
CA SER A 33 26.87 37.55 2.06
C SER A 33 28.28 37.15 1.59
N PHE A 34 28.36 36.40 0.49
CA PHE A 34 29.39 36.58 -0.54
C PHE A 34 29.03 35.77 -1.79
N PHE A 35 28.38 36.39 -2.78
CA PHE A 35 28.91 36.42 -4.14
C PHE A 35 28.15 37.44 -4.98
N ASP A 36 28.92 38.44 -5.37
CA ASP A 36 28.62 39.50 -6.32
C ASP A 36 28.18 38.96 -7.68
N THR A 37 27.14 39.61 -8.21
CA THR A 37 27.18 40.33 -9.47
C THR A 37 27.87 39.63 -10.65
N SER A 38 27.07 38.92 -11.44
CA SER A 38 27.38 38.74 -12.87
C SER A 38 26.15 39.02 -13.74
N ASN A 39 26.11 40.28 -14.18
CA ASN A 39 25.78 40.72 -15.53
C ASN A 39 24.56 40.10 -16.22
N SER A 40 23.48 40.87 -16.13
CA SER A 40 22.62 41.25 -17.26
C SER A 40 23.19 40.93 -18.65
N LEU A 41 22.81 39.79 -19.21
CA LEU A 41 22.57 39.64 -20.63
C LEU A 41 21.08 39.42 -20.82
N GLN A 42 20.36 40.55 -20.84
CA GLN A 42 19.07 40.69 -21.51
C GLN A 42 19.28 40.30 -22.98
N GLN A 43 19.23 38.99 -23.26
CA GLN A 43 19.09 38.51 -24.61
C GLN A 43 17.63 38.71 -24.99
N ASN A 44 17.39 39.90 -25.53
CA ASN A 44 16.20 40.31 -26.26
C ASN A 44 15.98 39.35 -27.44
N ARG A 45 15.49 38.14 -27.16
CA ARG A 45 14.84 37.30 -28.16
C ARG A 45 13.48 37.92 -28.39
N GLN A 46 13.44 38.86 -29.33
CA GLN A 46 12.25 39.15 -30.10
C GLN A 46 11.84 37.84 -30.76
N SER A 47 11.05 37.03 -30.07
CA SER A 47 10.26 35.99 -30.69
C SER A 47 9.45 36.70 -31.75
N ALA A 48 9.81 36.47 -33.02
CA ALA A 48 9.03 36.90 -34.15
C ALA A 48 7.62 36.33 -33.94
N VAL A 49 6.73 37.19 -33.45
CA VAL A 49 5.30 36.90 -33.34
C VAL A 49 4.83 36.78 -34.78
N LEU A 50 4.82 35.55 -35.28
CA LEU A 50 4.08 35.18 -36.47
C LEU A 50 2.62 35.51 -36.17
N LEU A 51 2.21 36.71 -36.59
CA LEU A 51 0.82 37.11 -36.71
C LEU A 51 0.18 36.15 -37.71
N MET A 52 -0.24 34.98 -37.22
CA MET A 52 -1.06 34.07 -37.99
C MET A 52 -2.36 34.79 -38.31
N SER A 53 -2.58 34.94 -39.61
CA SER A 53 -3.78 35.48 -40.23
C SER A 53 -5.02 34.99 -39.49
N SER A 54 -5.84 35.94 -39.03
CA SER A 54 -7.17 35.74 -38.47
C SER A 54 -8.06 35.10 -39.53
N ILE A 55 -7.94 33.79 -39.70
CA ILE A 55 -8.84 33.01 -40.54
C ILE A 55 -10.23 33.12 -39.91
N GLY A 56 -11.21 33.54 -40.70
CA GLY A 56 -12.54 33.89 -40.26
C GLY A 56 -13.10 32.84 -39.30
N GLN A 57 -13.32 33.25 -38.06
CA GLN A 57 -13.88 32.41 -37.01
C GLN A 57 -15.34 32.15 -37.38
N GLU A 58 -15.59 31.01 -38.03
CA GLU A 58 -16.95 30.56 -38.34
C GLU A 58 -17.81 30.57 -37.07
N PRO A 59 -19.08 30.99 -37.15
CA PRO A 59 -19.95 31.13 -35.99
C PRO A 59 -19.97 29.82 -35.20
N GLU A 60 -19.46 29.91 -33.97
CA GLU A 60 -19.18 28.79 -33.10
C GLU A 60 -20.48 28.07 -32.74
N LYS A 61 -20.85 27.07 -33.55
CA LYS A 61 -21.97 26.18 -33.25
C LYS A 61 -21.72 25.56 -31.88
N ASN A 62 -22.62 25.81 -30.92
CA ASN A 62 -22.54 25.37 -29.53
C ASN A 62 -22.39 23.84 -29.43
N ASN A 63 -21.17 23.33 -29.54
CA ASN A 63 -20.90 21.91 -29.42
C ASN A 63 -20.87 21.53 -27.94
N PRO A 64 -21.77 20.64 -27.47
CA PRO A 64 -21.85 20.26 -26.06
C PRO A 64 -20.52 19.69 -25.52
N VAL A 65 -19.72 19.10 -26.40
CA VAL A 65 -18.38 18.58 -26.11
C VAL A 65 -17.43 19.66 -25.55
N LYS A 66 -17.49 20.90 -26.07
CA LYS A 66 -16.65 22.01 -25.58
C LYS A 66 -17.01 22.40 -24.14
N SER A 67 -18.27 22.25 -23.74
CA SER A 67 -18.71 22.56 -22.37
C SER A 67 -18.19 21.55 -21.35
N ILE A 68 -18.04 20.28 -21.75
CA ILE A 68 -17.48 19.22 -20.91
C ILE A 68 -15.95 19.36 -20.83
N LEU A 69 -15.29 19.62 -21.97
CA LEU A 69 -13.83 19.87 -22.01
C LEU A 69 -13.39 21.03 -21.11
N LYS A 70 -14.19 22.10 -21.00
CA LYS A 70 -13.91 23.24 -20.10
C LYS A 70 -13.95 22.87 -18.61
N LYS A 71 -14.58 21.75 -18.24
CA LYS A 71 -14.63 21.26 -16.85
C LYS A 71 -13.50 20.28 -16.52
N LEU A 72 -12.75 19.81 -17.52
CA LEU A 72 -11.64 18.90 -17.30
C LEU A 72 -10.41 19.66 -16.78
N PRO A 73 -9.61 19.04 -15.91
CA PRO A 73 -8.36 19.64 -15.49
C PRO A 73 -7.40 19.79 -16.69
N PRO A 74 -6.53 20.82 -16.69
CA PRO A 74 -5.46 20.95 -17.67
C PRO A 74 -4.60 19.68 -17.75
N PRO A 75 -3.94 19.46 -18.90
CA PRO A 75 -3.08 18.31 -19.10
C PRO A 75 -1.93 18.28 -18.08
N PRO A 76 -1.39 17.09 -17.78
CA PRO A 76 -0.23 16.97 -16.88
C PRO A 76 1.01 17.60 -17.53
N GLU A 77 1.81 18.31 -16.72
CA GLU A 77 2.97 19.08 -17.19
C GLU A 77 4.29 18.44 -16.73
N ASP A 78 4.30 17.86 -15.52
CA ASP A 78 5.50 17.29 -14.91
C ASP A 78 5.74 15.84 -15.32
N GLN A 79 6.48 15.67 -16.42
CA GLN A 79 6.86 14.36 -16.94
C GLN A 79 7.81 13.60 -16.02
N LEU A 80 8.70 14.30 -15.31
CA LEU A 80 9.68 13.67 -14.41
C LEU A 80 8.97 13.00 -13.23
N SER A 81 8.04 13.72 -12.61
CA SER A 81 7.24 13.18 -11.53
C SER A 81 6.38 12.00 -11.98
N ILE A 82 5.79 12.07 -13.19
CA ILE A 82 4.98 10.97 -13.73
C ILE A 82 5.84 9.72 -13.95
N MET A 83 6.99 9.85 -14.62
CA MET A 83 7.90 8.73 -14.86
C MET A 83 8.43 8.13 -13.56
N GLY A 84 8.75 8.99 -12.59
CA GLY A 84 9.19 8.58 -11.27
C GLY A 84 8.14 7.77 -10.50
N ASP A 85 6.89 8.26 -10.48
CA ASP A 85 5.78 7.55 -9.84
C ASP A 85 5.55 6.19 -10.50
N PHE A 86 5.52 6.13 -11.84
CA PHE A 86 5.36 4.86 -12.56
C PHE A 86 6.51 3.89 -12.30
N GLY A 87 7.75 4.38 -12.32
CA GLY A 87 8.92 3.56 -12.02
C GLY A 87 8.86 2.96 -10.62
N CYS A 88 8.49 3.77 -9.61
CA CYS A 88 8.39 3.32 -8.22
C CYS A 88 7.24 2.33 -8.02
N LEU A 89 6.06 2.60 -8.59
CA LEU A 89 4.89 1.70 -8.49
C LEU A 89 5.12 0.38 -9.22
N PHE A 90 5.77 0.42 -10.39
CA PHE A 90 6.13 -0.79 -11.13
C PHE A 90 7.14 -1.63 -10.37
N LEU A 91 8.22 -1.01 -9.87
CA LEU A 91 9.24 -1.69 -9.08
C LEU A 91 8.63 -2.30 -7.81
N TYR A 92 7.81 -1.56 -7.09
CA TYR A 92 7.11 -2.04 -5.90
C TYR A 92 6.24 -3.27 -6.23
N SER A 93 5.38 -3.17 -7.24
CA SER A 93 4.48 -4.27 -7.63
C SER A 93 5.23 -5.51 -8.09
N PHE A 94 6.34 -5.32 -8.81
CA PHE A 94 7.22 -6.41 -9.22
C PHE A 94 7.86 -7.08 -8.02
N LEU A 95 8.42 -6.30 -7.07
CA LEU A 95 9.10 -6.83 -5.89
C LEU A 95 8.14 -7.55 -4.95
N ASP A 96 6.97 -6.98 -4.66
CA ASP A 96 5.95 -7.59 -3.81
C ASP A 96 5.59 -9.01 -4.30
N HIS A 97 5.19 -9.13 -5.56
CA HIS A 97 4.83 -10.43 -6.12
C HIS A 97 6.03 -11.34 -6.36
N PHE A 98 7.22 -10.80 -6.64
CA PHE A 98 8.43 -11.61 -6.79
C PHE A 98 8.83 -12.26 -5.46
N VAL A 99 8.82 -11.49 -4.37
CA VAL A 99 9.12 -11.99 -3.02
C VAL A 99 8.08 -13.01 -2.59
N ASN A 100 6.78 -12.74 -2.82
CA ASN A 100 5.72 -13.69 -2.47
C ASN A 100 5.85 -14.99 -3.27
N LYS A 101 6.12 -14.93 -4.58
CA LYS A 101 6.39 -16.14 -5.39
C LYS A 101 7.65 -16.89 -4.96
N LEU A 102 8.70 -16.18 -4.58
CA LEU A 102 9.93 -16.79 -4.10
C LEU A 102 9.69 -17.49 -2.76
N TYR A 103 8.96 -16.85 -1.86
CA TYR A 103 8.55 -17.39 -0.57
C TYR A 103 7.67 -18.63 -0.74
N ASP A 104 6.63 -18.56 -1.57
CA ASP A 104 5.76 -19.69 -1.88
C ASP A 104 6.55 -20.85 -2.49
N LYS A 105 7.46 -20.57 -3.43
CA LYS A 105 8.31 -21.60 -4.04
C LYS A 105 9.25 -22.24 -3.02
N TRP A 106 9.81 -21.44 -2.10
CA TRP A 106 10.68 -21.94 -1.05
C TRP A 106 9.91 -22.79 -0.03
N MET A 107 8.74 -22.35 0.41
CA MET A 107 7.86 -23.08 1.34
C MET A 107 7.34 -24.39 0.75
N ASN A 108 7.03 -24.40 -0.55
CA ASN A 108 6.56 -25.57 -1.27
C ASN A 108 7.69 -26.44 -1.86
N SER A 109 8.96 -26.12 -1.58
CA SER A 109 10.07 -26.95 -2.04
C SER A 109 10.11 -28.27 -1.26
N PRO A 110 10.44 -29.41 -1.89
CA PRO A 110 10.54 -30.70 -1.20
C PRO A 110 11.48 -30.66 0.01
N GLU A 111 12.61 -29.95 -0.12
CA GLU A 111 13.60 -29.81 0.96
C GLU A 111 13.03 -29.08 2.18
N THR A 112 12.32 -27.97 1.98
CA THR A 112 11.68 -27.22 3.07
C THR A 112 10.54 -28.02 3.69
N ILE A 113 9.76 -28.70 2.86
CA ILE A 113 8.69 -29.60 3.33
C ILE A 113 9.29 -30.70 4.20
N ASP A 114 10.34 -31.38 3.76
CA ASP A 114 10.98 -32.46 4.52
C ASP A 114 11.66 -31.95 5.80
N PHE A 115 12.13 -30.70 5.80
CA PHE A 115 12.69 -30.06 6.99
C PHE A 115 11.63 -29.65 8.02
N LEU A 116 10.50 -29.10 7.58
CA LEU A 116 9.44 -28.58 8.45
C LEU A 116 8.42 -29.65 8.85
N SER A 117 8.10 -30.61 7.97
CA SER A 117 7.08 -31.65 8.16
C SER A 117 7.29 -32.51 9.42
N PRO A 118 8.50 -32.99 9.75
CA PRO A 118 8.70 -33.77 10.96
C PRO A 118 8.48 -32.94 12.22
N LYS A 119 8.93 -31.67 12.21
CA LYS A 119 8.77 -30.77 13.36
C LYS A 119 7.31 -30.38 13.58
N SER A 120 6.59 -30.03 12.51
CA SER A 120 5.17 -29.67 12.59
C SER A 120 4.29 -30.88 12.94
N ALA A 121 4.63 -32.08 12.47
CA ALA A 121 3.97 -33.32 12.88
C ALA A 121 4.21 -33.65 14.36
N ILE A 122 5.43 -33.44 14.87
CA ILE A 122 5.76 -33.64 16.29
C ILE A 122 5.04 -32.61 17.16
N GLU A 123 5.06 -31.33 16.79
CA GLU A 123 4.41 -30.27 17.54
C GLU A 123 2.87 -30.41 17.54
N SER A 124 2.25 -30.72 16.41
CA SER A 124 0.81 -30.98 16.35
C SER A 124 0.41 -32.21 17.17
N SER A 125 1.19 -33.29 17.13
CA SER A 125 0.94 -34.47 17.96
C SER A 125 1.15 -34.20 19.46
N TYR A 126 2.09 -33.32 19.82
CA TYR A 126 2.31 -32.90 21.20
C TYR A 126 1.19 -31.98 21.70
N ALA A 127 0.75 -31.01 20.90
CA ALA A 127 -0.37 -30.12 21.20
C ALA A 127 -1.68 -30.93 21.40
N ALA A 128 -1.96 -31.89 20.50
CA ALA A 128 -3.10 -32.79 20.64
C ALA A 128 -3.02 -33.65 21.91
N LYS A 129 -1.82 -34.12 22.30
CA LYS A 129 -1.61 -34.85 23.56
C LYS A 129 -1.78 -33.96 24.80
N LEU A 130 -1.38 -32.69 24.73
CA LEU A 130 -1.49 -31.75 25.83
C LEU A 130 -2.96 -31.41 26.13
N GLU A 131 -3.77 -31.19 25.09
CA GLU A 131 -5.24 -31.02 25.20
C GLU A 131 -5.92 -32.28 25.76
N PHE A 132 -5.41 -33.47 25.44
CA PHE A 132 -5.91 -34.71 26.03
C PHE A 132 -5.57 -34.80 27.52
N SER A 133 -4.35 -34.46 27.93
CA SER A 133 -3.90 -34.60 29.33
C SER A 133 -4.56 -33.61 30.30
N THR A 134 -4.90 -32.41 29.83
CA THR A 134 -5.51 -31.36 30.66
C THR A 134 -6.99 -31.63 30.95
N ASN A 135 -7.67 -32.43 30.13
CA ASN A 135 -9.06 -32.83 30.34
C ASN A 135 -9.25 -34.08 31.23
N ILE A 136 -8.18 -34.79 31.61
CA ILE A 136 -8.29 -36.04 32.39
C ILE A 136 -8.54 -35.78 33.89
N LEU A 137 -8.17 -34.61 34.42
CA LEU A 137 -8.36 -34.29 35.85
C LEU A 137 -9.70 -33.60 36.16
N GLN A 138 -10.56 -33.37 35.16
CA GLN A 138 -11.84 -32.69 35.33
C GLN A 138 -13.00 -33.47 34.69
N GLY A 139 -13.27 -34.65 35.24
CA GLY A 139 -14.61 -35.24 35.35
C GLY A 139 -15.52 -35.28 34.11
N ASP A 140 -15.30 -36.27 33.25
CA ASP A 140 -16.30 -37.29 32.91
C ASP A 140 -17.61 -36.93 32.18
N LEU A 141 -17.67 -35.93 31.28
CA LEU A 141 -18.87 -35.78 30.40
C LEU A 141 -18.68 -35.08 29.04
N VAL A 142 -17.45 -34.79 28.59
CA VAL A 142 -17.22 -34.18 27.26
C VAL A 142 -16.05 -34.83 26.52
N SER A 143 -16.03 -36.16 26.47
CA SER A 143 -15.25 -36.89 25.46
C SER A 143 -15.96 -36.83 24.10
N SER A 144 -16.15 -35.61 23.59
CA SER A 144 -16.77 -35.32 22.30
C SER A 144 -16.01 -34.23 21.53
N SER A 145 -14.69 -34.10 21.68
CA SER A 145 -13.93 -33.09 20.93
C SER A 145 -13.39 -33.59 19.58
N LEU A 146 -13.55 -34.87 19.26
CA LEU A 146 -13.40 -35.35 17.89
C LEU A 146 -14.69 -36.07 17.49
N PRO A 147 -15.32 -35.68 16.38
CA PRO A 147 -16.55 -36.33 15.94
C PRO A 147 -16.29 -37.82 15.74
N VAL A 148 -17.27 -38.68 16.04
CA VAL A 148 -17.15 -40.15 15.99
C VAL A 148 -16.72 -40.69 14.61
N TRP A 149 -16.87 -39.92 13.55
CA TRP A 149 -16.37 -40.27 12.21
C TRP A 149 -14.88 -39.96 11.99
N PHE A 150 -14.22 -39.29 12.93
CA PHE A 150 -12.78 -39.02 12.90
C PHE A 150 -12.02 -40.18 13.52
N ASP A 151 -11.63 -41.13 12.68
CA ASP A 151 -10.82 -42.28 13.07
C ASP A 151 -9.34 -41.90 13.09
N ALA A 152 -8.79 -41.65 14.28
CA ALA A 152 -7.38 -41.33 14.47
C ALA A 152 -6.43 -42.49 14.09
N SER A 153 -6.94 -43.72 14.02
CA SER A 153 -6.15 -44.88 13.56
C SER A 153 -6.13 -45.01 12.03
N ALA A 154 -7.18 -44.54 11.35
CA ALA A 154 -7.19 -44.33 9.90
C ALA A 154 -6.44 -43.06 9.46
N ALA A 155 -6.21 -42.11 10.38
CA ALA A 155 -5.40 -40.93 10.10
C ALA A 155 -3.89 -41.21 9.94
N ALA A 156 -3.44 -42.38 10.40
CA ALA A 156 -2.12 -42.92 10.19
C ALA A 156 -2.15 -44.01 9.09
N PRO A 157 -2.65 -43.70 7.89
CA PRO A 157 -1.72 -43.30 6.85
C PRO A 157 -2.39 -42.33 5.86
N PHE A 158 -2.74 -41.11 6.29
CA PHE A 158 -2.80 -40.03 5.31
C PHE A 158 -1.37 -39.78 4.82
N GLY A 159 -0.96 -40.56 3.81
CA GLY A 159 0.23 -40.32 3.04
C GLY A 159 0.18 -38.87 2.59
N ASN A 160 1.21 -38.10 2.96
CA ASN A 160 1.37 -36.69 2.62
C ASN A 160 0.02 -36.00 2.38
N VAL A 161 -0.77 -35.70 3.42
CA VAL A 161 -1.72 -34.59 3.27
C VAL A 161 -0.83 -33.45 2.79
N PRO A 162 -0.95 -33.00 1.53
CA PRO A 162 -0.02 -32.01 1.02
C PRO A 162 -0.10 -30.87 2.03
N LEU A 163 1.03 -30.43 2.57
CA LEU A 163 1.08 -29.42 3.63
C LEU A 163 0.22 -28.20 3.27
N ASN A 164 0.06 -27.95 1.98
CA ASN A 164 -0.85 -27.05 1.29
C ASN A 164 -2.32 -27.10 1.80
N SER A 165 -2.76 -28.25 2.32
CA SER A 165 -4.13 -28.55 2.77
C SER A 165 -4.25 -28.70 4.28
N ALA A 166 -3.12 -28.92 4.98
CA ALA A 166 -3.07 -29.13 6.44
C ALA A 166 -2.50 -27.91 7.18
N LEU A 167 -1.65 -27.10 6.54
CA LEU A 167 -1.35 -25.77 7.01
C LEU A 167 -2.59 -24.91 6.78
N PRO A 168 -2.99 -24.09 7.76
CA PRO A 168 -4.09 -23.16 7.58
C PRO A 168 -3.82 -22.34 6.31
N LEU A 169 -4.85 -22.19 5.47
CA LEU A 169 -4.86 -21.35 4.27
C LEU A 169 -4.36 -19.91 4.54
N GLU A 170 -4.18 -19.52 5.80
CA GLU A 170 -3.54 -18.27 6.23
C GLU A 170 -2.16 -18.01 5.60
N HIS A 171 -1.45 -19.04 5.10
CA HIS A 171 -0.16 -18.85 4.45
C HIS A 171 -0.21 -18.69 2.93
N HIS A 172 -1.31 -19.01 2.26
CA HIS A 172 -1.44 -18.72 0.84
C HIS A 172 -1.98 -17.30 0.68
N ILE A 173 -1.10 -16.39 0.24
CA ILE A 173 -1.45 -15.02 -0.11
C ILE A 173 -2.30 -15.09 -1.39
N THR A 174 -3.62 -15.21 -1.22
CA THR A 174 -4.58 -15.16 -2.33
C THR A 174 -4.89 -13.71 -2.62
N TYR A 175 -4.62 -13.27 -3.84
CA TYR A 175 -5.02 -11.96 -4.36
C TYR A 175 -6.33 -12.07 -5.13
N ALA A 176 -7.08 -10.97 -5.25
CA ALA A 176 -8.24 -10.93 -6.15
C ALA A 176 -7.81 -11.21 -7.62
N PRO A 177 -8.67 -11.84 -8.45
CA PRO A 177 -8.29 -12.28 -9.80
C PRO A 177 -7.68 -11.18 -10.68
N ALA A 178 -8.18 -9.95 -10.59
CA ALA A 178 -7.65 -8.81 -11.34
C ALA A 178 -6.21 -8.42 -10.96
N ILE A 179 -5.79 -8.70 -9.73
CA ILE A 179 -4.47 -8.39 -9.19
C ILE A 179 -3.65 -9.64 -8.86
N SER A 180 -4.08 -10.80 -9.36
CA SER A 180 -3.41 -12.10 -9.15
C SER A 180 -1.99 -12.20 -9.75
N THR A 181 -1.63 -11.30 -10.67
CA THR A 181 -0.31 -11.30 -11.29
C THR A 181 0.37 -9.94 -11.15
N ALA A 182 1.68 -9.96 -10.93
CA ALA A 182 2.50 -8.77 -10.74
C ALA A 182 2.31 -7.72 -11.85
N GLY A 183 2.24 -8.19 -13.10
CA GLY A 183 2.06 -7.34 -14.27
C GLY A 183 0.70 -6.67 -14.29
N MET A 184 -0.38 -7.42 -14.01
CA MET A 184 -1.74 -6.87 -13.97
C MET A 184 -1.91 -5.92 -12.79
N ALA A 185 -1.46 -6.30 -11.59
CA ALA A 185 -1.50 -5.45 -10.40
C ALA A 185 -0.78 -4.13 -10.65
N SER A 186 0.43 -4.18 -11.23
CA SER A 186 1.19 -2.98 -11.58
C SER A 186 0.47 -2.10 -12.59
N VAL A 187 -0.03 -2.66 -13.70
CA VAL A 187 -0.71 -1.88 -14.75
C VAL A 187 -1.98 -1.24 -14.18
N LEU A 188 -2.75 -1.97 -13.38
CA LEU A 188 -3.97 -1.46 -12.77
C LEU A 188 -3.66 -0.34 -11.77
N LEU A 189 -2.67 -0.53 -10.90
CA LEU A 189 -2.26 0.47 -9.91
C LEU A 189 -1.74 1.74 -10.59
N CYS A 190 -0.86 1.60 -11.58
CA CYS A 190 -0.35 2.71 -12.39
C CYS A 190 -1.49 3.43 -13.13
N SER A 191 -2.44 2.68 -13.71
CA SER A 191 -3.57 3.28 -14.44
C SER A 191 -4.50 4.04 -13.48
N ALA A 192 -4.83 3.45 -12.33
CA ALA A 192 -5.63 4.07 -11.29
C ALA A 192 -4.94 5.32 -10.73
N TRP A 193 -3.62 5.25 -10.52
CA TRP A 193 -2.79 6.37 -10.08
C TRP A 193 -2.81 7.51 -11.09
N PHE A 194 -2.61 7.21 -12.37
CA PHE A 194 -2.60 8.21 -13.44
C PHE A 194 -3.95 8.92 -13.58
N VAL A 195 -5.04 8.15 -13.62
CA VAL A 195 -6.40 8.70 -13.69
C VAL A 195 -6.67 9.58 -12.47
N SER A 196 -6.33 9.11 -11.27
CA SER A 196 -6.50 9.88 -10.04
C SER A 196 -5.66 11.15 -10.03
N GLY A 197 -4.39 11.05 -10.43
CA GLY A 197 -3.45 12.15 -10.47
C GLY A 197 -3.84 13.23 -11.48
N TYR A 198 -4.47 12.83 -12.59
CA TYR A 198 -5.07 13.75 -13.55
C TYR A 198 -6.20 14.56 -12.91
N PHE A 199 -7.15 13.90 -12.23
CA PHE A 199 -8.28 14.58 -11.58
C PHE A 199 -7.86 15.44 -10.38
N THR A 200 -6.89 15.02 -9.59
CA THR A 200 -6.39 15.79 -8.44
C THR A 200 -5.36 16.87 -8.85
N GLY A 201 -4.85 16.83 -10.08
CA GLY A 201 -3.78 17.72 -10.54
C GLY A 201 -2.43 17.44 -9.89
N ALA A 202 -2.13 16.18 -9.54
CA ALA A 202 -0.88 15.78 -8.89
C ALA A 202 0.37 15.85 -9.79
N PHE A 203 0.17 16.09 -11.08
CA PHE A 203 1.23 16.17 -12.11
C PHE A 203 1.42 17.59 -12.66
N ARG A 204 0.97 18.61 -11.93
CA ARG A 204 1.23 20.01 -12.26
C ARG A 204 2.48 20.48 -11.52
N PHE A 205 3.32 21.29 -12.17
CA PHE A 205 4.54 21.81 -11.54
C PHE A 205 4.28 22.48 -10.19
N LYS A 206 3.18 23.25 -10.09
CA LYS A 206 2.70 23.89 -8.86
C LYS A 206 2.44 22.95 -7.68
N ASN A 207 2.22 21.66 -7.94
CA ASN A 207 1.94 20.63 -6.94
C ASN A 207 3.07 19.58 -6.83
N THR A 208 4.17 19.76 -7.57
CA THR A 208 5.31 18.85 -7.58
C THR A 208 6.60 19.59 -7.26
N MET A 209 7.25 20.21 -8.26
CA MET A 209 8.56 20.85 -8.13
C MET A 209 8.50 22.26 -7.52
N GLU A 210 7.42 23.00 -7.74
CA GLU A 210 7.29 24.37 -7.22
C GLU A 210 6.64 24.43 -5.83
N CYS A 211 6.37 23.28 -5.20
CA CYS A 211 5.70 23.23 -3.91
C CYS A 211 6.60 22.72 -2.79
N SER A 212 6.32 23.20 -1.58
CA SER A 212 6.96 22.66 -0.38
C SER A 212 6.65 21.16 -0.22
N PRO A 213 7.59 20.37 0.33
CA PRO A 213 7.41 18.92 0.50
C PRO A 213 6.13 18.56 1.25
N SER A 214 5.73 19.37 2.23
CA SER A 214 4.49 19.19 2.99
C SER A 214 3.25 19.24 2.10
N LYS A 215 3.21 20.19 1.15
CA LYS A 215 2.09 20.32 0.22
C LYS A 215 2.09 19.19 -0.81
N ALA A 216 3.27 18.80 -1.31
CA ALA A 216 3.42 17.66 -2.21
C ALA A 216 2.82 16.38 -1.59
N ILE A 217 3.21 16.05 -0.36
CA ILE A 217 2.71 14.89 0.39
C ILE A 217 1.19 14.91 0.54
N VAL A 218 0.59 16.07 0.85
CA VAL A 218 -0.88 16.19 0.99
C VAL A 218 -1.59 15.93 -0.34
N VAL A 219 -1.05 16.44 -1.46
CA VAL A 219 -1.62 16.19 -2.79
C VAL A 219 -1.49 14.71 -3.15
N THR A 220 -0.32 14.12 -2.94
CA THR A 220 -0.06 12.67 -3.15
C THR A 220 -1.01 11.81 -2.34
N GLY A 221 -1.24 12.13 -1.06
CA GLY A 221 -2.18 11.40 -0.21
C GLY A 221 -3.63 11.47 -0.73
N LYS A 222 -4.08 12.64 -1.21
CA LYS A 222 -5.41 12.78 -1.85
C LYS A 222 -5.53 11.94 -3.11
N THR A 223 -4.49 11.94 -3.95
CA THR A 223 -4.44 11.11 -5.16
C THR A 223 -4.46 9.63 -4.83
N TRP A 224 -3.74 9.22 -3.79
CA TRP A 224 -3.68 7.83 -3.35
C TRP A 224 -5.02 7.33 -2.83
N ILE A 225 -5.77 8.14 -2.06
CA ILE A 225 -7.11 7.77 -1.60
C ILE A 225 -8.02 7.47 -2.79
N LEU A 226 -8.02 8.34 -3.82
CA LEU A 226 -8.83 8.13 -5.02
C LEU A 226 -8.38 6.89 -5.81
N SER A 227 -7.06 6.69 -5.94
CA SER A 227 -6.49 5.51 -6.61
C SER A 227 -6.86 4.22 -5.87
N SER A 228 -6.83 4.23 -4.55
CA SER A 228 -7.21 3.10 -3.70
C SER A 228 -8.68 2.75 -3.88
N LEU A 229 -9.58 3.74 -3.90
CA LEU A 229 -11.00 3.50 -4.16
C LEU A 229 -11.23 2.85 -5.54
N ILE A 230 -10.50 3.28 -6.57
CA ILE A 230 -10.57 2.66 -7.91
C ILE A 230 -10.06 1.21 -7.86
N MET A 231 -8.93 0.95 -7.20
CA MET A 231 -8.36 -0.39 -7.05
C MET A 231 -9.29 -1.34 -6.29
N LEU A 232 -9.88 -0.88 -5.19
CA LEU A 232 -10.86 -1.66 -4.41
C LEU A 232 -12.11 -1.98 -5.23
N ALA A 233 -12.60 -1.02 -6.03
CA ALA A 233 -13.73 -1.25 -6.93
C ALA A 233 -13.40 -2.28 -8.02
N ILE A 234 -12.18 -2.26 -8.56
CA ILE A 234 -11.71 -3.25 -9.55
C ILE A 234 -11.58 -4.63 -8.91
N ALA A 235 -10.96 -4.72 -7.74
CA ALA A 235 -10.81 -5.99 -7.01
C ALA A 235 -12.18 -6.61 -6.74
N TRP A 236 -13.11 -5.84 -6.15
CA TRP A 236 -14.46 -6.29 -5.84
C TRP A 236 -15.29 -6.64 -7.09
N GLY A 237 -15.14 -5.85 -8.16
CA GLY A 237 -15.77 -6.12 -9.45
C GLY A 237 -15.24 -7.39 -10.10
N SER A 238 -13.95 -7.69 -9.95
CA SER A 238 -13.32 -8.88 -10.55
C SER A 238 -13.85 -10.18 -9.96
N ASP A 239 -14.06 -10.23 -8.64
CA ASP A 239 -14.67 -11.37 -7.95
C ASP A 239 -16.11 -11.60 -8.42
N SER A 240 -16.84 -10.49 -8.64
CA SER A 240 -18.25 -10.54 -9.09
C SER A 240 -18.39 -11.06 -10.53
N VAL A 241 -17.44 -10.76 -11.41
CA VAL A 241 -17.51 -11.10 -12.84
C VAL A 241 -16.93 -12.49 -13.13
N ILE A 242 -15.80 -12.84 -12.52
CA ILE A 242 -15.10 -14.11 -12.80
C ILE A 242 -15.74 -15.28 -12.02
N GLY A 243 -16.57 -14.96 -11.02
CA GLY A 243 -17.14 -15.94 -10.10
C GLY A 243 -16.11 -16.33 -9.04
N CYS A 244 -16.61 -16.71 -7.86
CA CYS A 244 -15.77 -17.16 -6.75
C CYS A 244 -15.04 -18.43 -7.17
N VAL A 245 -13.78 -18.31 -7.59
CA VAL A 245 -12.98 -19.44 -8.10
C VAL A 245 -12.82 -20.53 -7.02
N ASP A 246 -12.89 -20.14 -5.75
CA ASP A 246 -12.91 -21.08 -4.62
C ASP A 246 -14.22 -20.95 -3.82
N CYS A 247 -15.21 -21.76 -4.20
CA CYS A 247 -16.48 -21.93 -3.49
C CYS A 247 -16.34 -22.41 -2.01
N LEU A 248 -15.11 -22.63 -1.52
CA LEU A 248 -14.86 -23.17 -0.19
C LEU A 248 -14.99 -22.10 0.91
N HIS A 249 -14.67 -20.84 0.60
CA HIS A 249 -14.96 -19.71 1.46
C HIS A 249 -15.75 -18.69 0.65
N LYS A 250 -17.02 -18.50 1.02
CA LYS A 250 -17.95 -17.49 0.47
C LYS A 250 -17.54 -16.06 0.86
N SER A 251 -16.24 -15.78 0.91
CA SER A 251 -15.65 -14.47 1.16
C SER A 251 -15.55 -13.76 -0.17
N VAL A 252 -16.68 -13.24 -0.64
CA VAL A 252 -16.67 -12.16 -1.65
C VAL A 252 -16.09 -10.95 -0.93
N GLY A 253 -14.82 -10.62 -1.16
CA GLY A 253 -14.19 -9.57 -0.38
C GLY A 253 -12.72 -9.34 -0.70
N ILE A 254 -12.31 -8.09 -0.51
CA ILE A 254 -10.92 -7.64 -0.53
C ILE A 254 -10.11 -8.54 0.40
N THR A 255 -9.12 -9.24 -0.15
CA THR A 255 -8.26 -10.08 0.65
C THR A 255 -7.32 -9.20 1.48
N LYS A 256 -6.78 -9.74 2.58
CA LYS A 256 -5.77 -9.03 3.36
C LYS A 256 -4.56 -8.64 2.49
N ALA A 257 -4.16 -9.52 1.58
CA ALA A 257 -3.07 -9.28 0.63
C ALA A 257 -3.33 -8.08 -0.29
N ASP A 258 -4.55 -7.97 -0.82
CA ASP A 258 -4.94 -6.85 -1.66
C ASP A 258 -4.89 -5.53 -0.90
N ALA A 259 -5.36 -5.52 0.35
CA ALA A 259 -5.31 -4.36 1.21
C ALA A 259 -3.85 -3.96 1.51
N ASP A 260 -3.03 -4.91 1.99
CA ASP A 260 -1.61 -4.68 2.31
C ASP A 260 -0.87 -4.13 1.08
N TYR A 261 -1.09 -4.71 -0.11
CA TYR A 261 -0.53 -4.22 -1.37
C TYR A 261 -0.93 -2.76 -1.70
N ILE A 262 -2.20 -2.41 -1.54
CA ILE A 262 -2.69 -1.05 -1.81
C ILE A 262 -2.14 -0.06 -0.77
N PHE A 263 -2.11 -0.42 0.52
CA PHE A 263 -1.61 0.45 1.59
C PHE A 263 -0.10 0.65 1.53
N ASP A 264 0.68 -0.40 1.28
CA ASP A 264 2.13 -0.30 1.21
C ASP A 264 2.59 0.56 0.02
N SER A 265 1.83 0.59 -1.08
CA SER A 265 2.11 1.49 -2.21
C SER A 265 2.10 2.98 -1.82
N LEU A 266 1.34 3.38 -0.78
CA LEU A 266 1.35 4.74 -0.26
C LEU A 266 2.73 5.11 0.28
N SER A 267 3.35 4.22 1.04
CA SER A 267 4.66 4.48 1.66
C SER A 267 5.73 4.73 0.60
N VAL A 268 5.71 3.94 -0.48
CA VAL A 268 6.62 4.07 -1.62
C VAL A 268 6.41 5.39 -2.36
N LEU A 269 5.14 5.76 -2.62
CA LEU A 269 4.80 7.01 -3.28
C LEU A 269 5.18 8.24 -2.43
N LEU A 270 4.88 8.20 -1.12
CA LEU A 270 5.23 9.28 -0.20
C LEU A 270 6.74 9.45 -0.10
N LEU A 271 7.49 8.35 0.00
CA LEU A 271 8.96 8.38 0.03
C LEU A 271 9.51 8.96 -1.27
N TRP A 272 9.05 8.49 -2.43
CA TRP A 272 9.48 8.99 -3.72
C TRP A 272 9.19 10.48 -3.87
N ARG A 273 7.96 10.91 -3.56
CA ARG A 273 7.55 12.33 -3.66
C ARG A 273 8.30 13.21 -2.68
N TYR A 274 8.55 12.72 -1.47
CA TYR A 274 9.39 13.42 -0.50
C TYR A 274 10.82 13.61 -1.02
N ILE A 275 11.43 12.55 -1.57
CA ILE A 275 12.78 12.63 -2.16
C ILE A 275 12.79 13.64 -3.32
N LEU A 276 11.82 13.56 -4.24
CA LEU A 276 11.73 14.46 -5.38
C LEU A 276 11.57 15.93 -4.95
N SER A 277 10.65 16.21 -4.03
CA SER A 277 10.46 17.56 -3.50
C SER A 277 11.64 18.04 -2.64
N SER A 278 12.41 17.14 -2.03
CA SER A 278 13.62 17.52 -1.28
C SER A 278 14.78 17.94 -2.20
N PHE A 279 14.88 17.34 -3.39
CA PHE A 279 15.92 17.70 -4.35
C PHE A 279 15.57 18.91 -5.22
N PHE A 280 14.29 19.09 -5.55
CA PHE A 280 13.85 20.11 -6.51
C PHE A 280 12.91 21.18 -5.95
N GLY A 281 12.42 21.00 -4.72
CA GLY A 281 11.46 21.92 -4.10
C GLY A 281 12.09 23.27 -3.75
N TYR A 282 11.45 24.34 -4.20
CA TYR A 282 11.77 25.70 -3.76
C TYR A 282 10.94 26.03 -2.51
N ASP A 283 11.60 26.53 -1.46
CA ASP A 283 10.93 26.91 -0.23
C ASP A 283 10.37 28.33 -0.40
N ASP A 284 9.10 28.45 -0.79
CA ASP A 284 8.40 29.73 -1.01
C ASP A 284 8.03 30.43 0.32
N SER A 285 8.94 30.36 1.29
CA SER A 285 8.80 30.91 2.64
C SER A 285 8.73 32.43 2.68
N ASP A 286 8.94 33.11 1.54
CA ASP A 286 8.86 34.56 1.41
C ASP A 286 7.50 35.08 0.89
N ALA A 287 6.61 34.22 0.37
CA ALA A 287 5.35 34.68 -0.22
C ALA A 287 4.28 35.08 0.84
N ASP A 288 4.30 34.46 2.03
CA ASP A 288 3.31 34.71 3.08
C ASP A 288 3.59 35.97 3.94
N ASN A 289 4.75 36.63 3.77
CA ASN A 289 5.04 37.91 4.44
C ASN A 289 4.51 39.14 3.66
N SER A 290 3.72 38.92 2.60
CA SER A 290 3.20 39.99 1.73
C SER A 290 1.67 40.19 1.79
N GLN A 291 1.00 39.60 2.77
CA GLN A 291 -0.40 39.92 3.13
C GLN A 291 -0.47 40.61 4.49
#